data_AF-A0AAD7XRU3-F1
#
_entry.id   AF-A0AAD7XRU3-F1
#
_cell.length_a   1.000
_cell.length_b   1.000
_cell.length_c   1.000
_cell.angle_alpha   90.00
_cell.angle_beta   90.00
_cell.angle_gamma   90.00
#
_symmetry.space_group_name_H-M   'P 1'
#
loop_
_entity.id
_entity.type
_entity.pdbx_description
1 polymer ?
#
loop_
_entity_poly.entity_id
_entity_poly.type
_entity_poly.pdbx_seq_one_letter_code
_entity_poly.pdbx_strand_id
1 'polypeptide(L)'
;MLSRIIRADEGVLGVRVYHMLNLGVLWLTPVALVSPPPLTSICDTIIALAFPIHGHIGMNYVLTDYVPKVFGKGARGPARVIMLGVTTATTAGLLKLNMDGPGVTGALKALWTK
;
A
#
# COMPACT_ATOMS: atom_id res chain seq x y z
N MET A 1 -6.48 -8.36 17.49
CA MET A 1 -6.57 -7.39 16.38
C MET A 1 -5.23 -7.23 15.66
N LEU A 2 -4.17 -6.83 16.37
CA LEU A 2 -2.81 -6.65 15.80
C LEU A 2 -2.27 -7.89 15.07
N SER A 3 -2.50 -9.10 15.61
CA SER A 3 -2.07 -10.35 14.96
C SER A 3 -2.66 -10.55 13.56
N ARG A 4 -3.89 -10.09 13.31
CA ARG A 4 -4.52 -10.15 11.98
C ARG A 4 -3.92 -9.15 11.01
N ILE A 5 -3.47 -8.00 11.51
CA ILE A 5 -2.78 -6.99 10.70
C ILE A 5 -1.41 -7.52 10.30
N ILE A 6 -0.64 -8.08 11.24
CA ILE A 6 0.68 -8.65 10.96
C ILE A 6 0.59 -9.84 9.99
N ARG A 7 -0.48 -10.64 10.07
CA ARG A 7 -0.70 -11.81 9.21
C ARG A 7 -1.79 -11.53 8.18
N ALA A 8 -1.58 -10.48 7.40
CA ALA A 8 -2.62 -9.89 6.55
C ALA A 8 -3.12 -10.80 5.42
N ASP A 9 -2.33 -11.81 5.05
CA ASP A 9 -2.65 -12.84 4.07
C ASP A 9 -3.52 -13.98 4.62
N GLU A 10 -3.67 -14.08 5.94
CA GLU A 10 -4.41 -15.16 6.61
C GLU A 10 -5.90 -14.79 6.75
N GLY A 11 -6.77 -15.57 6.10
CA GLY A 11 -8.22 -15.54 6.28
C GLY A 11 -9.01 -14.75 5.23
N VAL A 12 -10.33 -14.93 5.24
CA VAL A 12 -11.24 -14.44 4.19
C VAL A 12 -11.29 -12.91 4.12
N LEU A 13 -11.18 -12.22 5.26
CA LEU A 13 -11.25 -10.77 5.30
C LEU A 13 -10.07 -10.13 4.56
N GLY A 14 -8.84 -10.58 4.81
CA GLY A 14 -7.64 -10.04 4.17
C GLY A 14 -7.68 -10.21 2.65
N VAL A 15 -8.04 -11.41 2.19
CA VAL A 15 -8.24 -11.73 0.77
C VAL A 15 -9.30 -10.81 0.14
N ARG A 16 -10.45 -10.63 0.81
CA ARG A 16 -11.53 -9.78 0.31
C ARG A 16 -11.11 -8.31 0.20
N VAL A 17 -10.47 -7.78 1.24
CA VAL A 17 -9.93 -6.42 1.24
C VAL A 17 -8.90 -6.26 0.12
N TYR A 18 -8.01 -7.23 -0.06
CA TYR A 18 -7.01 -7.21 -1.12
C TYR A 18 -7.63 -7.12 -2.51
N HIS A 19 -8.64 -7.94 -2.83
CA HIS A 19 -9.33 -7.87 -4.12
C HIS A 19 -10.12 -6.58 -4.31
N MET A 20 -10.79 -6.09 -3.27
CA MET A 20 -11.50 -4.81 -3.33
C MET A 20 -10.53 -3.65 -3.58
N LEU A 21 -9.39 -3.63 -2.89
CA LEU A 21 -8.36 -2.62 -3.12
C LEU A 21 -7.72 -2.76 -4.50
N ASN A 22 -7.51 -3.98 -5.00
CA ASN A 22 -6.99 -4.20 -6.36
C ASN A 22 -7.88 -3.54 -7.42
N LEU A 23 -9.19 -3.80 -7.35
CA LEU A 23 -10.16 -3.18 -8.26
C LEU A 23 -10.30 -1.67 -8.02
N GLY A 24 -10.31 -1.24 -6.77
CA GLY A 24 -10.40 0.17 -6.41
C GLY A 24 -9.22 0.98 -6.93
N VAL A 25 -7.99 0.51 -6.69
CA VAL A 25 -6.75 1.15 -7.15
C VAL A 25 -6.64 1.16 -8.67
N LEU A 26 -7.06 0.08 -9.34
CA LEU A 26 -7.08 0.01 -10.80
C LEU A 26 -7.85 1.17 -11.43
N TRP A 27 -9.03 1.50 -10.91
CA TRP A 27 -9.85 2.62 -11.40
C TRP A 27 -9.40 3.96 -10.84
N LEU A 28 -8.98 4.01 -9.58
CA LEU A 28 -8.59 5.25 -8.92
C LEU A 28 -7.36 5.89 -9.57
N THR A 29 -6.42 5.07 -10.04
CA THR A 29 -5.15 5.54 -10.63
C THR A 29 -5.36 6.40 -11.88
N PRO A 30 -6.05 5.94 -12.95
CA PRO A 30 -6.31 6.77 -14.12
C PRO A 30 -7.19 7.98 -13.77
N VAL A 31 -8.17 7.83 -12.87
CA VAL A 31 -9.02 8.94 -12.42
C VAL A 31 -8.18 10.03 -11.74
N ALA A 32 -7.26 9.66 -10.84
CA ALA A 32 -6.37 10.60 -10.16
C ALA A 32 -5.51 11.38 -11.17
N LEU A 33 -4.97 10.69 -12.18
CA LEU A 33 -4.10 11.29 -13.19
C LEU A 33 -4.79 12.36 -14.04
N VAL A 34 -6.04 12.14 -14.46
CA VAL A 34 -6.75 13.02 -15.40
C VAL A 34 -7.64 14.06 -14.74
N SER A 35 -7.99 13.88 -13.47
CA SER A 35 -8.85 14.82 -12.75
C SER A 35 -8.13 16.14 -12.44
N PRO A 36 -8.86 17.26 -12.31
CA PRO A 36 -8.36 18.49 -11.72
C PRO A 36 -8.54 18.53 -10.19
N PRO A 37 -7.86 19.43 -9.46
CA PRO A 37 -8.17 19.73 -8.07
C PRO A 37 -9.62 20.25 -7.91
N PRO A 38 -10.32 19.93 -6.79
CA PRO A 38 -9.84 19.20 -5.61
C PRO A 38 -9.92 17.67 -5.75
N LEU A 39 -10.52 17.14 -6.82
CA LEU A 39 -10.75 15.70 -6.99
C LEU A 39 -9.42 14.93 -7.02
N THR A 40 -8.40 15.44 -7.70
CA THR A 40 -7.04 14.85 -7.67
C THR A 40 -6.50 14.70 -6.26
N SER A 41 -6.65 15.73 -5.41
CA SER A 41 -6.14 15.71 -4.03
C SER A 41 -6.88 14.71 -3.14
N ILE A 42 -8.19 14.53 -3.37
CA ILE A 42 -8.99 13.49 -2.70
C ILE A 42 -8.51 12.11 -3.17
N CYS A 43 -8.35 11.92 -4.48
CA CYS A 43 -7.84 10.67 -5.03
C CYS A 43 -6.43 10.33 -4.52
N ASP A 44 -5.53 11.31 -4.47
CA ASP A 44 -4.17 11.15 -3.95
C ASP A 44 -4.19 10.71 -2.48
N THR A 45 -5.10 11.28 -1.67
CA THR A 45 -5.28 10.88 -0.26
C THR A 45 -5.76 9.44 -0.14
N ILE A 46 -6.70 9.02 -0.98
CA ILE A 46 -7.17 7.62 -1.01
C ILE A 46 -6.02 6.70 -1.47
N ILE A 47 -5.26 7.08 -2.49
CA ILE A 47 -4.08 6.34 -2.99
C ILE A 47 -3.05 6.16 -1.87
N ALA A 48 -2.75 7.20 -1.11
CA ALA A 48 -1.79 7.17 0.00
C ALA A 48 -2.14 6.14 1.10
N LEU A 49 -3.41 5.74 1.20
CA LEU A 49 -3.86 4.67 2.11
C LEU A 49 -4.01 3.33 1.38
N ALA A 50 -4.68 3.33 0.23
CA ALA A 50 -5.03 2.13 -0.51
C ALA A 50 -3.80 1.37 -1.03
N PHE A 51 -2.80 2.08 -1.55
CA PHE A 51 -1.59 1.46 -2.12
C PHE A 51 -0.78 0.75 -1.04
N PRO A 52 -0.42 1.38 0.10
CA PRO A 52 0.28 0.67 1.17
C PRO A 52 -0.52 -0.50 1.73
N ILE A 53 -1.84 -0.39 1.89
CA ILE A 53 -2.65 -1.52 2.41
C ILE A 53 -2.69 -2.69 1.41
N HIS A 54 -2.91 -2.41 0.12
CA HIS A 54 -2.84 -3.41 -0.94
C HIS A 54 -1.46 -4.09 -0.96
N GLY A 55 -0.40 -3.28 -0.94
CA GLY A 55 0.99 -3.74 -0.89
C GLY A 55 1.31 -4.54 0.37
N HIS A 56 0.76 -4.17 1.53
CA HIS A 56 0.96 -4.88 2.79
C HIS A 56 0.41 -6.31 2.73
N ILE A 57 -0.82 -6.48 2.24
CA ILE A 57 -1.42 -7.80 2.09
C ILE A 57 -0.69 -8.59 1.00
N GLY A 58 -0.44 -7.98 -0.16
CA GLY A 58 0.30 -8.58 -1.28
C GLY A 58 1.68 -9.09 -0.86
N MET A 59 2.44 -8.27 -0.14
CA MET A 59 3.77 -8.64 0.34
C MET A 59 3.72 -9.73 1.42
N ASN A 60 2.67 -9.78 2.24
CA ASN A 60 2.51 -10.89 3.18
C ASN A 60 2.40 -12.25 2.47
N TYR A 61 1.75 -12.33 1.30
CA TYR A 61 1.78 -13.55 0.47
C TYR A 61 3.22 -13.91 0.05
N VAL A 62 3.97 -12.93 -0.46
CA VAL A 62 5.38 -13.14 -0.84
C VAL A 62 6.22 -13.60 0.36
N LEU A 63 6.05 -12.98 1.52
CA LEU A 63 6.77 -13.35 2.73
C LEU A 63 6.42 -14.77 3.17
N THR A 64 5.16 -15.18 3.04
CA THR A 64 4.72 -16.55 3.30
C THR A 64 5.41 -17.56 2.40
N ASP A 65 5.49 -17.25 1.10
CA ASP A 65 6.00 -18.17 0.09
C ASP A 65 7.52 -18.31 0.10
N TYR A 66 8.26 -17.25 0.42
CA TYR A 66 9.70 -17.20 0.19
C TYR A 66 10.55 -17.09 1.46
N VAL A 67 10.10 -16.43 2.53
CA VAL A 67 10.94 -16.28 3.74
C VAL A 67 11.30 -17.62 4.37
N PRO A 68 10.38 -18.59 4.55
CA PRO A 68 10.74 -19.89 5.11
C PRO A 68 11.76 -20.67 4.29
N LYS A 69 11.78 -20.46 2.96
CA LYS A 69 12.68 -21.15 2.03
C LYS A 69 14.10 -20.59 2.07
N VAL A 70 14.23 -19.27 2.23
CA VAL A 70 15.53 -18.57 2.20
C VAL A 70 16.14 -18.41 3.59
N PHE A 71 15.31 -18.12 4.61
CA PHE A 71 15.76 -17.73 5.95
C PHE A 71 15.27 -18.65 7.07
N GLY A 72 14.54 -19.72 6.73
CA GLY A 72 13.97 -20.67 7.68
C GLY A 72 12.62 -20.24 8.27
N LYS A 73 11.85 -21.21 8.79
CA LYS A 73 10.46 -21.01 9.24
C LYS A 73 10.30 -19.97 10.36
N GLY A 74 11.31 -19.82 11.22
CA GLY A 74 11.31 -18.87 12.33
C GLY A 74 11.36 -17.41 11.89
N ALA A 75 11.93 -17.12 10.71
CA ALA A 75 12.14 -15.75 10.22
C ALA A 75 10.85 -15.08 9.70
N ARG A 76 9.79 -15.85 9.43
CA ARG A 76 8.53 -15.30 8.86
C ARG A 76 7.86 -14.29 9.79
N GLY A 77 7.80 -14.56 11.09
CA GLY A 77 7.19 -13.66 12.07
C GLY A 77 7.87 -12.28 12.09
N PRO A 78 9.20 -12.22 12.33
CA PRO A 78 9.97 -10.98 12.27
C PRO A 78 9.84 -10.24 10.93
N ALA A 79 9.89 -10.95 9.80
CA ALA A 79 9.77 -10.33 8.48
C ALA A 79 8.42 -9.62 8.29
N ARG A 80 7.32 -10.22 8.77
CA ARG A 80 5.98 -9.60 8.73
C ARG A 80 5.88 -8.36 9.63
N VAL A 81 6.56 -8.35 10.77
CA VAL A 81 6.63 -7.15 11.65
C VAL A 81 7.39 -6.02 10.97
N ILE A 82 8.53 -6.32 10.33
CA ILE A 82 9.27 -5.34 9.53
C ILE A 82 8.38 -4.79 8.42
N MET A 83 7.62 -5.65 7.74
CA MET A 83 6.70 -5.21 6.69
C MET A 83 5.60 -4.27 7.20
N LEU A 84 5.09 -4.48 8.41
CA LEU A 84 4.18 -3.54 9.05
C LEU A 84 4.84 -2.18 9.30
N GLY A 85 6.11 -2.18 9.74
CA GLY A 85 6.91 -0.97 9.87
C GLY A 85 7.09 -0.23 8.54
N VAL A 86 7.47 -0.93 7.48
CA VAL A 86 7.58 -0.38 6.11
C VAL A 86 6.26 0.22 5.67
N THR A 87 5.15 -0.52 5.82
CA THR A 87 3.81 -0.05 5.45
C THR A 87 3.44 1.24 6.17
N THR A 88 3.71 1.31 7.48
CA THR A 88 3.40 2.49 8.29
C THR A 88 4.22 3.70 7.86
N ALA A 89 5.53 3.50 7.64
CA ALA A 89 6.43 4.55 7.16
C ALA A 89 6.04 5.05 5.76
N THR A 90 5.69 4.15 4.85
CA THR A 90 5.22 4.50 3.50
C THR A 90 3.91 5.28 3.57
N THR A 91 2.91 4.82 4.33
CA THR A 91 1.63 5.55 4.49
C THR A 91 1.87 6.95 5.04
N ALA A 92 2.68 7.10 6.09
CA ALA A 92 2.99 8.40 6.66
C ALA A 92 3.71 9.32 5.65
N GLY A 93 4.66 8.77 4.89
CA GLY A 93 5.37 9.51 3.85
C GLY A 93 4.47 9.97 2.71
N LEU A 94 3.55 9.12 2.24
CA LEU A 94 2.59 9.47 1.19
C LEU A 94 1.56 10.50 1.67
N LEU A 95 1.06 10.38 2.90
CA LEU A 95 0.17 11.38 3.49
C LEU A 95 0.88 12.73 3.64
N LYS A 96 2.13 12.75 4.11
CA LYS A 96 2.95 13.97 4.16
C LYS A 96 3.12 14.59 2.77
N LEU A 97 3.43 13.78 1.75
CA LEU A 97 3.57 14.25 0.37
C LEU A 97 2.28 14.91 -0.16
N ASN A 98 1.11 14.41 0.26
CA ASN A 98 -0.18 14.97 -0.13
C ASN A 98 -0.55 16.24 0.63
N MET A 99 -0.15 16.38 1.89
CA MET A 99 -0.50 17.53 2.73
C MET A 99 0.47 18.70 2.55
N ASP A 100 1.77 18.41 2.51
CA ASP A 100 2.83 19.43 2.53
C ASP A 100 3.53 19.56 1.17
N GLY A 101 3.22 18.69 0.21
CA GLY A 101 3.89 18.59 -1.08
C GLY A 101 2.94 18.68 -2.26
N PRO A 102 3.43 18.34 -3.48
CA PRO A 102 2.63 18.40 -4.70
C PRO A 102 1.57 17.28 -4.83
N GLY A 103 1.45 16.39 -3.84
CA GLY A 103 0.67 15.16 -3.94
C GLY A 103 1.33 14.06 -4.76
N VAL A 104 0.84 12.82 -4.60
CA VAL A 104 1.35 11.66 -5.34
C VAL A 104 1.25 11.88 -6.85
N THR A 105 0.10 12.34 -7.35
CA THR A 105 -0.09 12.57 -8.78
C THR A 105 0.76 13.74 -9.29
N GLY A 106 0.88 14.81 -8.51
CA GLY A 106 1.72 15.96 -8.88
C GLY A 106 3.21 15.59 -8.93
N ALA A 107 3.69 14.82 -7.96
CA ALA A 107 5.06 14.30 -7.94
C ALA A 107 5.33 13.38 -9.14
N LEU A 108 4.39 12.49 -9.47
CA LEU A 108 4.52 11.60 -10.64
C LEU A 108 4.58 12.39 -11.95
N LYS A 109 3.68 13.37 -12.13
CA LYS A 109 3.70 14.23 -13.33
C LYS A 109 5.01 14.99 -13.45
N ALA A 110 5.49 15.59 -12.36
CA ALA A 110 6.76 16.31 -12.33
C ALA A 110 7.97 15.40 -12.63
N LEU A 111 7.94 14.13 -12.19
CA LEU A 111 8.96 13.14 -12.53
C LEU A 111 8.96 12.81 -14.03
N TRP A 112 7.77 12.74 -14.65
CA TRP A 112 7.61 12.32 -16.05
C TRP A 112 7.85 13.45 -17.06
N THR A 113 7.71 14.70 -16.65
CA THR A 113 7.95 15.88 -17.50
C THR A 113 9.36 16.46 -17.36
N LYS A 114 10.25 15.77 -16.65
CA LYS A 114 11.68 16.07 -16.59
C LYS A 114 12.45 15.19 -17.57
#